data_AF-A0A345JQB6-F1
#
_entry.id   AF-A0A345JQB6-F1
#
_cell.length_a   1.000
_cell.length_b   1.000
_cell.length_c   1.000
_cell.angle_alpha   90.00
_cell.angle_beta   90.00
_cell.angle_gamma   90.00
#
_symmetry.space_group_name_H-M   'P 1'
#
loop_
_entity.id
_entity.type
_entity.pdbx_description
1 polymer ?
#
loop_
_entity_poly.entity_id
_entity_poly.type
_entity_poly.pdbx_seq_one_letter_code
_entity_poly.pdbx_strand_id
1 'polypeptide(L)'
;MLATIDDSLKRLEQIKANDESIKNSIDDLVSELNNIKTLLSPTQLNISSNASNLVPSMGAQIKCSFSLAPGAYLSTRVKTLAGNLPASNITDSKLGTNILPFAGCTNPANPTMNPFSFPWVCIPNLSPFIPTNPTTLLENAPITTMNSKAMCMFAPGGMVNFISSGQINAKTS
;
A
#
# COMPACT_ATOMS: atom_id res chain seq x y z
N MET A 1 -33.31 9.81 -70.28
CA MET A 1 -31.88 10.08 -70.04
C MET A 1 -31.67 11.19 -69.00
N LEU A 2 -32.27 12.38 -69.12
CA LEU A 2 -32.14 13.42 -68.10
C LEU A 2 -32.76 13.05 -66.74
N ALA A 3 -33.99 12.53 -66.71
CA ALA A 3 -34.66 12.12 -65.46
C ALA A 3 -33.94 10.96 -64.72
N THR A 4 -33.26 10.08 -65.46
CA THR A 4 -32.47 8.98 -64.88
C THR A 4 -31.15 9.48 -64.28
N ILE A 5 -30.56 10.53 -64.86
CA ILE A 5 -29.36 11.19 -64.31
C ILE A 5 -29.73 11.94 -63.03
N ASP A 6 -30.88 12.62 -63.00
CA ASP A 6 -31.37 13.34 -61.82
C ASP A 6 -31.67 12.40 -60.63
N ASP A 7 -32.31 11.25 -60.88
CA ASP A 7 -32.49 10.20 -59.85
C ASP A 7 -31.15 9.68 -59.31
N SER A 8 -30.17 9.47 -60.20
CA SER A 8 -28.84 9.02 -59.78
C SER A 8 -28.09 10.08 -58.96
N LEU A 9 -28.24 11.37 -59.26
CA LEU A 9 -27.67 12.46 -58.48
C LEU A 9 -28.29 12.51 -57.07
N LYS A 10 -29.61 12.39 -56.98
CA LYS A 10 -30.30 12.37 -55.69
C LYS A 10 -29.86 11.20 -54.80
N ARG A 11 -29.63 10.02 -55.38
CA ARG A 11 -29.06 8.87 -54.66
C ARG A 11 -27.65 9.14 -54.16
N LEU A 12 -26.81 9.80 -54.97
CA LEU A 12 -25.45 10.18 -54.58
C LEU A 12 -25.45 11.20 -53.44
N GLU A 13 -26.35 12.17 -53.44
CA GLU A 13 -26.53 13.13 -52.34
C GLU A 13 -26.97 12.44 -51.05
N GLN A 14 -27.88 11.46 -51.16
CA GLN A 14 -28.32 10.68 -50.01
C GLN A 14 -27.18 9.82 -49.44
N ILE A 15 -26.34 9.22 -50.28
CA ILE A 15 -25.14 8.49 -49.86
C ILE A 15 -24.18 9.44 -49.12
N LYS A 16 -23.96 10.64 -49.65
CA LYS A 16 -23.11 11.65 -49.01
C LYS A 16 -23.61 12.06 -47.62
N ALA A 17 -24.92 12.26 -47.47
CA ALA A 17 -25.52 12.59 -46.17
C ALA A 17 -25.39 11.44 -45.15
N ASN A 18 -25.54 10.19 -45.62
CA ASN A 18 -25.33 9.02 -44.77
C ASN A 18 -23.86 8.90 -44.31
N ASP A 19 -22.90 9.17 -45.20
CA ASP A 19 -21.48 9.16 -44.85
C ASP A 19 -21.13 10.21 -43.78
N GLU A 20 -21.76 11.38 -43.82
CA GLU A 20 -21.57 12.43 -42.82
C GLU A 20 -22.12 12.02 -41.44
N SER A 21 -23.30 11.39 -41.42
CA SER A 21 -23.88 10.81 -40.19
C SER A 21 -22.99 9.72 -39.58
N ILE A 22 -22.43 8.84 -40.43
CA ILE A 22 -21.51 7.79 -40.00
C ILE A 22 -20.23 8.40 -39.39
N LYS A 23 -19.67 9.46 -39.99
CA LYS A 23 -18.50 10.14 -39.44
C LYS A 23 -18.75 10.71 -38.04
N ASN A 24 -19.86 11.40 -37.85
CA ASN A 24 -20.21 11.97 -36.55
C ASN A 24 -20.35 10.88 -35.47
N SER A 25 -20.98 9.76 -35.80
CA SER A 25 -21.12 8.63 -34.87
C SER A 25 -19.77 8.00 -34.52
N ILE A 26 -18.84 7.93 -35.46
CA ILE A 26 -17.47 7.44 -35.21
C ILE A 26 -16.73 8.41 -34.29
N ASP A 27 -16.83 9.71 -34.50
CA ASP A 27 -16.18 10.72 -33.65
C ASP A 27 -16.71 10.67 -32.21
N ASP A 28 -18.01 10.48 -32.02
CA ASP A 28 -18.62 10.28 -30.71
C ASP A 28 -18.09 9.00 -30.03
N LEU A 29 -18.04 7.87 -30.73
CA LEU A 29 -17.48 6.63 -30.21
C LEU A 29 -15.99 6.74 -29.87
N VAL A 30 -15.21 7.48 -30.67
CA VAL A 30 -13.80 7.76 -30.39
C VAL A 30 -13.67 8.60 -29.12
N SER A 31 -14.54 9.58 -28.92
CA SER A 31 -14.60 10.38 -27.69
C SER A 31 -14.95 9.52 -26.47
N GLU A 32 -15.96 8.66 -26.57
CA GLU A 32 -16.32 7.72 -25.50
C GLU A 32 -15.19 6.74 -25.18
N LEU A 33 -14.55 6.17 -26.19
CA LEU A 33 -13.39 5.29 -26.01
C LEU A 33 -12.20 6.03 -25.39
N ASN A 34 -11.99 7.31 -25.71
CA ASN A 34 -10.97 8.12 -25.06
C ASN A 34 -11.32 8.40 -23.59
N ASN A 35 -12.59 8.63 -23.26
CA ASN A 35 -13.05 8.77 -21.88
C ASN A 35 -12.91 7.46 -21.09
N ILE A 36 -13.22 6.32 -21.70
CA ILE A 36 -12.97 5.01 -21.10
C ILE A 36 -11.47 4.78 -20.93
N LYS A 37 -10.65 5.16 -21.93
CA LYS A 37 -9.19 5.09 -21.86
C LYS A 37 -8.62 5.99 -20.77
N THR A 38 -9.19 7.15 -20.46
CA THR A 38 -8.72 7.98 -19.34
C THR A 38 -9.10 7.37 -17.99
N LEU A 39 -10.30 6.78 -17.88
CA LEU A 39 -10.76 6.07 -16.68
C LEU A 39 -9.98 4.77 -16.42
N LEU A 40 -9.61 4.05 -17.48
CA LEU A 40 -8.87 2.77 -17.43
C LEU A 40 -7.36 2.96 -17.54
N SER A 41 -6.89 4.07 -18.12
CA SER A 41 -5.49 4.45 -17.97
C SER A 41 -5.25 4.50 -16.48
N PRO A 42 -4.18 3.88 -15.98
CA PRO A 42 -3.81 4.03 -14.59
C PRO A 42 -3.42 5.49 -14.39
N THR A 43 -4.42 6.37 -14.25
CA THR A 43 -4.37 7.37 -13.22
C THR A 43 -3.91 6.58 -12.02
N GLN A 44 -2.67 6.85 -11.62
CA GLN A 44 -2.25 6.54 -10.28
C GLN A 44 -3.30 7.22 -9.41
N LEU A 45 -4.34 6.48 -9.03
CA LEU A 45 -5.05 6.75 -7.80
C LEU A 45 -3.90 7.00 -6.83
N ASN A 46 -3.77 8.24 -6.36
CA ASN A 46 -2.75 8.62 -5.40
C ASN A 46 -3.10 8.02 -4.01
N ILE A 47 -3.68 6.82 -4.01
CA ILE A 47 -3.45 5.81 -3.02
C ILE A 47 -1.96 5.49 -3.19
N SER A 48 -1.15 5.92 -2.25
CA SER A 48 0.26 5.54 -2.12
C SER A 48 0.42 4.00 -2.20
N SER A 49 0.42 3.44 -3.41
CA SER A 49 0.57 2.00 -3.69
C SER A 49 2.02 1.55 -3.55
N ASN A 50 2.94 2.49 -3.31
CA ASN A 50 4.32 2.16 -2.94
C ASN A 50 4.51 1.89 -1.44
N ALA A 51 3.57 2.25 -0.55
CA ALA A 51 3.71 1.93 0.87
C ALA A 51 3.37 0.45 1.13
N SER A 52 2.22 -0.02 0.66
CA SER A 52 1.71 -1.38 0.92
C SER A 52 2.60 -2.51 0.39
N ASN A 53 3.51 -2.22 -0.53
CA ASN A 53 4.36 -3.25 -1.13
C ASN A 53 5.74 -3.33 -0.49
N LEU A 54 6.21 -2.30 0.21
CA LEU A 54 7.56 -2.35 0.79
C LEU A 54 7.58 -3.31 1.97
N VAL A 55 8.45 -4.31 1.89
CA VAL A 55 8.67 -5.27 2.97
C VAL A 55 9.53 -4.61 4.05
N PRO A 56 9.19 -4.66 5.34
CA PRO A 56 10.10 -4.26 6.41
C PRO A 56 11.29 -5.22 6.50
N SER A 57 12.49 -4.66 6.52
CA SER A 57 13.76 -5.38 6.56
C SER A 57 14.60 -5.01 7.78
N MET A 58 15.78 -5.59 7.91
CA MET A 58 16.76 -5.21 8.94
C MET A 58 17.06 -3.70 8.86
N GLY A 59 16.74 -2.96 9.92
CA GLY A 59 16.90 -1.49 9.97
C GLY A 59 15.63 -0.70 9.64
N ALA A 60 14.48 -1.37 9.49
CA ALA A 60 13.18 -0.71 9.50
C ALA A 60 12.98 0.10 10.80
N GLN A 61 12.17 1.14 10.70
CA GLN A 61 11.79 1.96 11.86
C GLN A 61 10.30 1.81 12.10
N ILE A 62 9.94 1.68 13.38
CA ILE A 62 8.57 1.55 13.86
C ILE A 62 8.23 2.68 14.82
N LYS A 63 6.95 3.03 14.92
CA LYS A 63 6.46 4.03 15.86
C LYS A 63 5.16 3.55 16.50
N CYS A 64 5.09 3.64 17.82
CA CYS A 64 3.87 3.41 18.58
C CYS A 64 3.08 4.73 18.73
N SER A 65 1.76 4.67 18.79
CA SER A 65 0.92 5.85 19.08
C SER A 65 1.27 6.53 20.41
N PHE A 66 1.81 5.79 21.38
CA PHE A 66 2.17 6.29 22.72
C PHE A 66 3.68 6.40 22.94
N SER A 67 4.51 6.11 21.93
CA SER A 67 5.97 6.22 22.08
C SER A 67 6.44 7.66 21.87
N LEU A 68 7.39 8.11 22.69
CA LEU A 68 8.01 9.44 22.55
C LEU A 68 8.94 9.56 21.34
N ALA A 69 9.54 8.45 20.91
CA ALA A 69 10.44 8.40 19.78
C ALA A 69 10.20 7.12 18.96
N PRO A 70 10.59 7.12 17.66
CA PRO A 70 10.65 5.89 16.87
C PRO A 70 11.57 4.85 17.50
N GLY A 71 11.26 3.58 17.25
CA GLY A 71 12.06 2.42 17.62
C GLY A 71 12.67 1.76 16.41
N ALA A 72 13.74 1.00 16.63
CA ALA A 72 14.37 0.20 15.60
C ALA A 72 13.70 -1.18 15.51
N TYR A 73 13.56 -1.65 14.27
CA TYR A 73 13.05 -2.96 13.93
C TYR A 73 14.14 -3.79 13.24
N LEU A 74 14.25 -5.03 13.68
CA LEU A 74 15.24 -6.01 13.26
C LEU A 74 14.51 -7.25 12.74
N SER A 75 14.82 -7.64 11.52
CA SER A 75 14.35 -8.90 10.98
C SER A 75 15.28 -10.02 11.42
N THR A 76 14.72 -11.15 11.87
CA THR A 76 15.47 -12.30 12.40
C THR A 76 15.76 -13.37 11.35
N ARG A 77 15.14 -13.28 10.16
CA ARG A 77 15.16 -14.35 9.15
C ARG A 77 16.26 -14.12 8.12
N VAL A 78 17.49 -14.42 8.55
CA VAL A 78 18.71 -14.23 7.73
C VAL A 78 18.73 -15.02 6.41
N LYS A 79 17.92 -16.09 6.28
CA LYS A 79 17.91 -16.96 5.10
C LYS A 79 16.99 -16.47 3.98
N THR A 80 16.00 -15.64 4.31
CA THR A 80 15.02 -15.13 3.35
C THR A 80 15.28 -13.66 3.12
N LEU A 81 15.89 -13.32 2.00
CA LEU A 81 16.31 -11.96 1.67
C LEU A 81 15.28 -11.28 0.76
N ALA A 82 14.91 -10.05 1.12
CA ALA A 82 14.22 -9.10 0.26
C ALA A 82 15.21 -7.97 -0.03
N GLY A 83 15.56 -7.73 -1.29
CA GLY A 83 16.48 -6.64 -1.65
C GLY A 83 17.86 -6.71 -0.96
N ASN A 84 18.42 -7.91 -0.78
CA ASN A 84 19.68 -8.20 -0.06
C ASN A 84 19.64 -8.00 1.47
N LEU A 85 18.48 -7.68 2.06
CA LEU A 85 18.30 -7.61 3.51
C LEU A 85 17.33 -8.69 4.00
N PRO A 86 17.46 -9.19 5.24
CA PRO A 86 16.52 -10.15 5.81
C PRO A 86 15.08 -9.61 5.79
N ALA A 87 14.17 -10.39 5.21
CA ALA A 87 12.74 -10.11 5.11
C ALA A 87 11.99 -10.58 6.36
N SER A 88 10.87 -9.94 6.68
CA SER A 88 10.11 -10.22 7.91
C SER A 88 8.69 -10.70 7.62
N ASN A 89 8.12 -11.45 8.55
CA ASN A 89 6.75 -11.93 8.50
C ASN A 89 5.94 -11.44 9.70
N ILE A 90 4.63 -11.72 9.71
CA ILE A 90 3.73 -11.20 10.74
C ILE A 90 4.05 -11.67 12.18
N THR A 91 4.83 -12.73 12.34
CA THR A 91 5.20 -13.29 13.65
C THR A 91 6.41 -12.60 14.28
N ASP A 92 7.09 -11.74 13.52
CA ASP A 92 8.30 -11.05 13.92
C ASP A 92 7.99 -9.80 14.77
N SER A 93 7.19 -9.97 15.84
CA SER A 93 6.77 -8.92 16.78
C SER A 93 7.40 -9.03 18.17
N LYS A 94 8.39 -9.91 18.34
CA LYS A 94 8.96 -10.24 19.65
C LYS A 94 9.92 -9.16 20.15
N LEU A 95 9.73 -8.75 21.41
CA LEU A 95 10.62 -7.84 22.12
C LEU A 95 12.03 -8.44 22.27
N GLY A 96 13.05 -7.62 22.03
CA GLY A 96 14.47 -7.97 22.17
C GLY A 96 15.01 -8.84 21.04
N THR A 97 14.13 -9.38 20.19
CA THR A 97 14.52 -10.15 18.99
C THR A 97 14.25 -9.34 17.74
N ASN A 98 13.01 -8.88 17.56
CA ASN A 98 12.62 -8.08 16.39
C ASN A 98 12.43 -6.60 16.72
N ILE A 99 11.97 -6.32 17.93
CA ILE A 99 11.60 -4.97 18.36
C ILE A 99 12.44 -4.59 19.56
N LEU A 100 13.14 -3.46 19.45
CA LEU A 100 13.86 -2.90 20.59
C LEU A 100 12.92 -2.04 21.45
N PRO A 101 13.24 -1.86 22.76
CA PRO A 101 12.52 -0.93 23.61
C PRO A 101 12.50 0.49 23.01
N PHE A 102 11.37 1.21 23.13
CA PHE A 102 11.30 2.61 22.71
C PHE A 102 11.80 3.54 23.83
N ALA A 103 12.29 4.72 23.44
CA ALA A 103 12.86 5.72 24.36
C ALA A 103 11.88 6.18 25.47
N GLY A 104 10.56 6.05 25.26
CA GLY A 104 9.60 6.14 26.35
C GLY A 104 8.15 5.92 25.93
N CYS A 105 7.27 5.69 26.90
CA CYS A 105 5.83 5.48 26.71
C CYS A 105 5.02 6.46 27.57
N THR A 106 4.04 7.15 26.98
CA THR A 106 3.14 8.07 27.71
C THR A 106 1.91 7.37 28.30
N ASN A 107 1.67 6.11 27.94
CA ASN A 107 0.52 5.36 28.45
C ASN A 107 0.70 4.99 29.93
N PRO A 108 -0.27 5.32 30.81
CA PRO A 108 -0.20 4.99 32.24
C PRO A 108 -0.29 3.49 32.53
N ALA A 109 -0.80 2.66 31.60
CA ALA A 109 -0.78 1.21 31.76
C ALA A 109 0.58 0.56 31.36
N ASN A 110 1.64 1.36 31.14
CA ASN A 110 2.99 0.83 30.95
C ASN A 110 3.47 0.12 32.23
N PRO A 111 3.96 -1.13 32.19
CA PRO A 111 4.47 -1.83 33.36
C PRO A 111 5.63 -1.13 34.07
N THR A 112 6.39 -0.28 33.38
CA THR A 112 7.48 0.49 33.99
C THR A 112 7.03 1.87 34.48
N MET A 113 5.72 2.14 34.52
CA MET A 113 5.18 3.39 35.05
C MET A 113 5.60 3.56 36.51
N ASN A 114 6.10 4.75 36.83
CA ASN A 114 6.29 5.20 38.20
C ASN A 114 5.79 6.64 38.35
N PRO A 115 5.05 7.00 39.41
CA PRO A 115 4.44 8.33 39.52
C PRO A 115 5.43 9.50 39.70
N PHE A 116 6.73 9.24 39.86
CA PHE A 116 7.72 10.25 40.30
C PHE A 116 8.81 10.58 39.27
N SER A 117 8.94 9.83 38.18
CA SER A 117 10.05 9.97 37.21
C SER A 117 9.58 9.61 35.81
N PHE A 118 9.43 10.63 34.97
CA PHE A 118 9.15 10.52 33.54
C PHE A 118 10.40 10.99 32.77
N PRO A 119 10.81 10.35 31.65
CA PRO A 119 10.10 9.34 30.85
C PRO A 119 10.30 7.89 31.31
N TRP A 120 9.23 7.09 31.28
CA TRP A 120 9.31 5.64 31.49
C TRP A 120 9.70 4.93 30.19
N VAL A 121 10.68 4.03 30.25
CA VAL A 121 11.06 3.19 29.10
C VAL A 121 9.86 2.42 28.56
N CYS A 122 9.69 2.35 27.24
CA CYS A 122 8.60 1.56 26.66
C CYS A 122 9.09 0.12 26.45
N ILE A 123 8.48 -0.82 27.15
CA ILE A 123 8.69 -2.27 26.95
C ILE A 123 7.49 -2.81 26.18
N PRO A 124 7.49 -2.76 24.83
CA PRO A 124 6.34 -3.16 24.05
C PRO A 124 6.16 -4.69 24.10
N ASN A 125 5.01 -5.14 24.60
CA ASN A 125 4.54 -6.50 24.35
C ASN A 125 3.48 -6.42 23.25
N LEU A 126 3.82 -6.90 22.05
CA LEU A 126 2.99 -6.74 20.86
C LEU A 126 2.32 -8.04 20.45
N SER A 127 1.10 -7.92 19.96
CA SER A 127 0.47 -8.97 19.16
C SER A 127 1.28 -9.22 17.88
N PRO A 128 1.09 -10.36 17.20
CA PRO A 128 1.50 -10.50 15.82
C PRO A 128 1.00 -9.33 14.97
N PHE A 129 1.75 -8.97 13.93
CA PHE A 129 1.34 -7.93 13.00
C PHE A 129 0.10 -8.37 12.21
N ILE A 130 -0.79 -7.43 11.93
CA ILE A 130 -1.96 -7.67 11.11
C ILE A 130 -1.51 -7.90 9.65
N PRO A 131 -1.88 -9.03 9.04
CA PRO A 131 -1.53 -9.32 7.66
C PRO A 131 -2.29 -8.40 6.71
N THR A 132 -1.57 -7.73 5.83
CA THR A 132 -2.14 -6.88 4.77
C THR A 132 -2.02 -7.50 3.38
N ASN A 133 -1.10 -8.46 3.22
CA ASN A 133 -0.92 -9.27 2.02
C ASN A 133 -0.87 -10.76 2.45
N PRO A 134 -2.02 -11.43 2.58
CA PRO A 134 -2.08 -12.82 3.05
C PRO A 134 -1.66 -13.85 1.99
N THR A 135 -1.55 -13.46 0.72
CA THR A 135 -1.22 -14.37 -0.38
C THR A 135 0.28 -14.61 -0.51
N THR A 136 1.10 -13.64 -0.14
CA THR A 136 2.57 -13.77 -0.15
C THR A 136 3.05 -14.33 1.18
N LEU A 137 3.50 -15.58 1.18
CA LEU A 137 3.97 -16.28 2.39
C LEU A 137 5.50 -16.25 2.48
N LEU A 138 5.99 -16.00 3.69
CA LEU A 138 7.39 -16.09 4.10
C LEU A 138 7.49 -17.11 5.25
N GLU A 139 8.13 -18.25 4.98
CA GLU A 139 8.26 -19.37 5.92
C GLU A 139 6.91 -19.81 6.53
N ASN A 140 5.90 -20.05 5.67
CA ASN A 140 4.53 -20.47 6.01
C ASN A 140 3.68 -19.43 6.78
N ALA A 141 4.14 -18.19 6.92
CA ALA A 141 3.33 -17.09 7.48
C ALA A 141 3.25 -15.90 6.50
N PRO A 142 2.18 -15.10 6.51
CA PRO A 142 2.08 -13.90 5.69
C PRO A 142 3.26 -12.94 5.88
N ILE A 143 3.74 -12.38 4.77
CA ILE A 143 4.80 -11.38 4.78
C ILE A 143 4.31 -10.07 5.44
N THR A 144 5.19 -9.40 6.18
CA THR A 144 4.90 -8.04 6.67
C THR A 144 5.08 -7.02 5.56
N THR A 145 4.22 -6.01 5.54
CA THR A 145 4.37 -4.84 4.68
C THR A 145 4.45 -3.57 5.54
N MET A 146 4.76 -2.44 4.92
CA MET A 146 4.75 -1.14 5.57
C MET A 146 3.42 -0.81 6.28
N ASN A 147 2.31 -1.34 5.78
CA ASN A 147 0.98 -1.09 6.34
C ASN A 147 0.60 -2.06 7.45
N SER A 148 1.39 -3.11 7.68
CA SER A 148 1.19 -4.02 8.79
C SER A 148 1.31 -3.28 10.12
N LYS A 149 0.33 -3.52 11.01
CA LYS A 149 0.25 -2.88 12.34
C LYS A 149 0.25 -3.94 13.42
N ALA A 150 0.84 -3.65 14.57
CA ALA A 150 0.78 -4.53 15.74
C ALA A 150 0.14 -3.80 16.92
N MET A 151 -0.65 -4.51 17.72
CA MET A 151 -1.30 -3.95 18.91
C MET A 151 -0.45 -4.19 20.14
N CYS A 152 -0.28 -3.17 20.97
CA CYS A 152 0.37 -3.29 22.27
C CYS A 152 -0.59 -3.87 23.30
N MET A 153 -0.20 -4.94 23.97
CA MET A 153 -1.00 -5.60 25.00
C MET A 153 -1.12 -4.78 26.28
N PHE A 154 -0.13 -3.92 26.57
CA PHE A 154 -0.12 -3.05 27.76
C PHE A 154 -0.82 -1.70 27.55
N ALA A 155 -1.03 -1.30 26.30
CA ALA A 155 -1.66 -0.03 25.97
C ALA A 155 -2.91 -0.29 25.14
N PRO A 156 -4.12 -0.26 25.75
CA PRO A 156 -5.36 -0.32 24.99
C PRO A 156 -5.37 0.78 23.92
N GLY A 157 -5.47 0.39 22.64
CA GLY A 157 -5.38 1.32 21.49
C GLY A 157 -3.95 1.70 21.07
N GLY A 158 -2.92 1.14 21.70
CA GLY A 158 -1.52 1.35 21.31
C GLY A 158 -1.21 0.59 20.04
N MET A 159 -1.12 1.29 18.92
CA MET A 159 -0.78 0.70 17.63
C MET A 159 0.66 1.01 17.25
N VAL A 160 1.41 -0.01 16.89
CA VAL A 160 2.76 0.09 16.34
C VAL A 160 2.68 -0.06 14.84
N ASN A 161 3.15 0.96 14.14
CA ASN A 161 3.18 1.03 12.68
C ASN A 161 4.63 1.14 12.20
N PHE A 162 4.92 0.64 11.01
CA PHE A 162 6.17 0.95 10.34
C PHE A 162 6.15 2.40 9.82
N ILE A 163 7.25 3.12 10.04
CA ILE A 163 7.50 4.46 9.49
C ILE A 163 8.63 4.48 8.46
N SER A 164 9.49 3.45 8.46
CA SER A 164 10.40 3.14 7.36
C SER A 164 10.58 1.63 7.22
N SER A 165 10.68 1.14 5.98
CA SER A 165 10.93 -0.27 5.64
C SER A 165 12.40 -0.68 5.76
N GLY A 166 13.32 0.29 5.91
CA GLY A 166 14.77 0.04 5.87
C GLY A 166 15.32 -0.27 4.47
N GLN A 167 14.46 -0.35 3.46
CA GLN A 167 14.83 -0.68 2.07
C GLN A 167 13.96 0.04 1.05
N ILE A 168 14.56 0.39 -0.10
CA ILE A 168 13.92 1.21 -1.15
C ILE A 168 13.41 0.39 -2.35
N ASN A 169 13.85 -0.86 -2.52
CA ASN A 169 13.64 -1.63 -3.75
C ASN A 169 12.89 -2.96 -3.60
N ALA A 170 12.66 -3.47 -2.38
CA ALA A 170 12.01 -4.77 -2.25
C ALA A 170 10.50 -4.63 -2.04
N LYS A 171 9.76 -5.08 -3.06
CA LYS A 171 8.30 -5.02 -3.12
C LYS A 171 7.72 -6.43 -3.01
N THR A 172 6.63 -6.61 -2.26
CA THR A 172 5.79 -7.80 -2.34
C THR A 172 5.07 -7.79 -3.70
N SER A 173 5.13 -8.90 -4.42
CA SER A 173 4.43 -9.09 -5.70
C SER A 173 2.92 -9.16 -5.51
#